data_AF-A0A074LR54-F1
#
_entry.id   AF-A0A074LR54-F1
#
_cell.length_a   1.000
_cell.length_b   1.000
_cell.length_c   1.000
_cell.angle_alpha   90.00
_cell.angle_beta   90.00
_cell.angle_gamma   90.00
#
_symmetry.space_group_name_H-M   'P 1'
#
loop_
_entity.id
_entity.type
_entity.pdbx_description
1 polymer ?
#
loop_
_entity_poly.entity_id
_entity_poly.type
_entity_poly.pdbx_seq_one_letter_code
_entity_poly.pdbx_strand_id
1 'polypeptide(L)'
;MSFKKWAAAGAVVIVLGGGYTAYRFTKGDDTPVTAPADPAPSKPSDNTATPQPAPENNGTTPSNDTNSPKPAEGGTTTPDSNTNSDLITLSAFSGSGSYPLKGNAFGNNSFQLERIDWSESSKTLSFVGKMRAFEAVGYFRVRDKNKVVIESESPIKASAGAPEWGTIKADLALVPEYKGQPLFVDFYTKSAKDGSRTDMLTVKLQLQ
;
A
#
# COMPACT_ATOMS: atom_id res chain seq x y z
N MET A 1 -58.90 -25.51 23.34
CA MET A 1 -58.99 -25.07 21.92
C MET A 1 -58.32 -23.71 21.81
N SER A 2 -57.46 -23.33 20.86
CA SER A 2 -56.56 -23.98 19.91
C SER A 2 -55.65 -22.82 19.46
N PHE A 3 -54.32 -22.90 19.67
CA PHE A 3 -53.38 -21.84 19.28
C PHE A 3 -52.96 -22.04 17.82
N LYS A 4 -53.23 -21.04 16.96
CA LYS A 4 -52.82 -21.02 15.55
C LYS A 4 -51.39 -20.50 15.44
N LYS A 5 -50.43 -21.40 15.20
CA LYS A 5 -49.07 -21.07 14.78
C LYS A 5 -49.06 -20.76 13.28
N TRP A 6 -48.36 -19.70 12.86
CA TRP A 6 -47.89 -19.55 11.49
C TRP A 6 -46.36 -19.47 11.53
N ALA A 7 -45.73 -20.38 10.79
CA ALA A 7 -44.30 -20.39 10.53
C ALA A 7 -44.08 -19.69 9.17
N ALA A 8 -43.25 -18.66 9.14
CA ALA A 8 -42.71 -18.11 7.90
C ALA A 8 -41.25 -18.56 7.82
N ALA A 9 -40.98 -19.51 6.92
CA ALA A 9 -39.63 -19.92 6.55
C ALA A 9 -39.05 -18.90 5.56
N GLY A 10 -38.17 -18.02 6.03
CA GLY A 10 -37.33 -17.20 5.18
C GLY A 10 -36.00 -17.91 4.93
N ALA A 11 -35.77 -18.36 3.70
CA ALA A 11 -34.50 -18.93 3.28
C ALA A 11 -33.43 -17.83 3.22
N VAL A 12 -32.35 -18.01 3.97
CA VAL A 12 -31.13 -17.19 3.84
C VAL A 12 -30.23 -17.87 2.82
N VAL A 13 -30.01 -17.21 1.69
CA VAL A 13 -28.97 -17.58 0.73
C VAL A 13 -27.67 -16.95 1.22
N ILE A 14 -26.78 -17.76 1.79
CA ILE A 14 -25.41 -17.34 2.09
C ILE A 14 -24.56 -17.62 0.85
N VAL A 15 -24.18 -16.56 0.12
CA VAL A 15 -23.14 -16.64 -0.90
C VAL A 15 -21.80 -16.46 -0.18
N LEU A 16 -21.15 -17.57 0.17
CA LEU A 16 -19.77 -17.59 0.68
C LEU A 16 -18.80 -17.45 -0.51
N GLY A 17 -18.55 -16.22 -0.93
CA GLY A 17 -17.43 -15.86 -1.81
C GLY A 17 -16.18 -15.53 -0.99
N GLY A 18 -15.60 -16.55 -0.34
CA GLY A 18 -14.38 -16.42 0.46
C GLY A 18 -13.20 -17.16 -0.17
N GLY A 19 -12.53 -16.52 -1.13
CA GLY A 19 -11.25 -17.00 -1.66
C GLY A 19 -10.09 -16.61 -0.74
N TYR A 20 -9.93 -17.31 0.37
CA TYR A 20 -8.68 -17.29 1.14
C TYR A 20 -7.79 -18.45 0.67
N THR A 21 -6.70 -18.15 -0.03
CA THR A 21 -5.67 -19.15 -0.34
C THR A 21 -4.85 -19.43 0.91
N ALA A 22 -5.27 -20.40 1.71
CA ALA A 22 -4.45 -20.98 2.76
C ALA A 22 -3.39 -21.89 2.11
N TYR A 23 -2.12 -21.53 2.22
CA TYR A 23 -1.01 -22.43 1.92
C TYR A 23 -1.00 -23.57 2.94
N ARG A 24 -1.41 -24.78 2.51
CA ARG A 24 -1.20 -26.01 3.29
C ARG A 24 0.18 -26.56 2.99
N PHE A 25 1.03 -26.59 4.01
CA PHE A 25 2.19 -27.48 4.07
C PHE A 25 1.69 -28.92 4.19
N THR A 26 1.77 -29.70 3.11
CA THR A 26 1.65 -31.16 3.16
C THR A 26 2.98 -31.75 3.62
N LYS A 27 2.93 -32.44 4.75
CA LYS A 27 4.00 -33.25 5.32
C LYS A 27 4.06 -34.58 4.57
N GLY A 28 5.24 -34.92 4.04
CA GLY A 28 5.79 -36.27 3.91
C GLY A 28 5.03 -37.30 3.09
N ASP A 29 5.47 -37.49 1.85
CA ASP A 29 5.54 -38.81 1.23
C ASP A 29 6.94 -38.95 0.58
N ASP A 30 7.76 -39.79 1.19
CA ASP A 30 9.09 -40.19 0.69
C ASP A 30 8.91 -41.10 -0.52
N THR A 31 8.96 -40.53 -1.72
CA THR A 31 9.24 -41.29 -2.95
C THR A 31 10.58 -40.84 -3.52
N PRO A 32 11.53 -41.75 -3.81
CA PRO A 32 12.81 -41.36 -4.40
C PRO A 32 12.57 -40.81 -5.81
N VAL A 33 12.74 -39.51 -5.95
CA VAL A 33 12.71 -38.83 -7.25
C VAL A 33 14.00 -39.19 -7.98
N THR A 34 13.84 -39.89 -9.10
CA THR A 34 14.91 -40.17 -10.06
C THR A 34 15.46 -38.83 -10.56
N ALA A 35 16.78 -38.62 -10.40
CA ALA A 35 17.44 -37.38 -10.79
C ALA A 35 17.20 -37.07 -12.29
N PRO A 36 16.85 -35.83 -12.66
CA PRO A 36 16.85 -35.41 -14.06
C PRO A 36 18.27 -35.46 -14.61
N ALA A 37 18.42 -36.03 -15.81
CA ALA A 37 19.66 -36.03 -16.56
C ALA A 37 20.14 -34.59 -16.83
N ASP A 38 21.45 -34.40 -16.63
CA ASP A 38 22.20 -33.17 -16.85
C ASP A 38 21.93 -32.59 -18.27
N PRO A 39 21.35 -31.38 -18.43
CA PRO A 39 21.37 -30.72 -19.72
C PRO A 39 22.79 -30.22 -20.00
N ALA A 40 23.38 -30.78 -21.05
CA ALA A 40 24.69 -30.40 -21.57
C ALA A 40 24.83 -28.86 -21.73
N PRO A 41 26.02 -28.28 -21.46
CA PRO A 41 26.24 -26.85 -21.53
C PRO A 41 26.09 -26.32 -22.96
N SER A 42 25.06 -25.50 -23.18
CA SER A 42 24.87 -24.71 -24.40
C SER A 42 25.99 -23.67 -24.53
N LYS A 43 26.71 -23.74 -25.65
CA LYS A 43 27.76 -22.81 -26.09
C LYS A 43 27.27 -21.35 -26.07
N PRO A 44 28.09 -20.37 -25.63
CA PRO A 44 27.74 -18.95 -25.73
C PRO A 44 27.60 -18.53 -27.20
N SER A 45 26.47 -17.91 -27.54
CA SER A 45 26.29 -17.26 -28.83
C SER A 45 26.85 -15.85 -28.73
N ASP A 46 27.95 -15.58 -29.43
CA ASP A 46 28.49 -14.25 -29.68
C ASP A 46 27.47 -13.44 -30.48
N ASN A 47 26.82 -12.47 -29.83
CA ASN A 47 26.11 -11.39 -30.53
C ASN A 47 26.79 -10.07 -30.17
N THR A 48 27.78 -9.73 -31.01
CA THR A 48 28.38 -8.41 -31.09
C THR A 48 27.37 -7.48 -31.78
N ALA A 49 26.61 -6.72 -31.00
CA ALA A 49 25.78 -5.63 -31.50
C ALA A 49 26.42 -4.29 -31.09
N THR A 50 26.90 -3.59 -32.12
CA THR A 50 27.52 -2.27 -32.14
C THR A 50 26.58 -1.18 -31.61
N PRO A 51 27.05 -0.18 -30.85
CA PRO A 51 26.22 0.90 -30.33
C PRO A 51 25.80 1.87 -31.45
N GLN A 52 24.49 2.15 -31.55
CA GLN A 52 23.94 3.20 -32.42
C GLN A 52 23.88 4.54 -31.65
N PRO A 53 24.35 5.66 -32.22
CA PRO A 53 24.38 6.96 -31.54
C PRO A 53 23.00 7.63 -31.40
N ALA A 54 22.90 8.45 -30.35
CA ALA A 54 21.75 9.24 -29.95
C ALA A 54 21.46 10.42 -30.91
N PRO A 55 20.18 10.80 -31.11
CA PRO A 55 19.83 12.12 -31.62
C PRO A 55 19.67 13.14 -30.49
N GLU A 56 20.39 14.25 -30.64
CA GLU A 56 20.26 15.51 -29.90
C GLU A 56 18.99 16.29 -30.31
N ASN A 57 18.31 16.82 -29.29
CA ASN A 57 17.91 18.22 -29.09
C ASN A 57 17.04 18.97 -30.13
N ASN A 58 15.84 19.41 -29.72
CA ASN A 58 15.44 20.83 -29.61
C ASN A 58 13.94 20.98 -29.29
N GLY A 59 13.62 21.83 -28.31
CA GLY A 59 12.28 22.00 -27.76
C GLY A 59 11.39 23.01 -28.48
N THR A 60 10.15 23.15 -27.99
CA THR A 60 9.47 24.45 -27.79
C THR A 60 8.23 24.28 -26.91
N THR A 61 8.12 25.13 -25.89
CA THR A 61 6.99 25.29 -24.98
C THR A 61 5.83 26.02 -25.67
N PRO A 62 4.57 25.70 -25.32
CA PRO A 62 3.52 26.71 -25.29
C PRO A 62 2.86 26.78 -23.91
N SER A 63 2.99 27.94 -23.25
CA SER A 63 2.10 28.36 -22.16
C SER A 63 0.78 28.82 -22.74
N ASN A 64 -0.33 28.31 -22.21
CA ASN A 64 -1.65 28.88 -22.44
C ASN A 64 -2.36 29.00 -21.08
N ASP A 65 -2.43 30.25 -20.60
CA ASP A 65 -3.28 30.67 -19.50
C ASP A 65 -4.72 30.76 -19.99
N THR A 66 -5.67 30.13 -19.29
CA THR A 66 -7.07 30.59 -19.26
C THR A 66 -7.74 30.19 -17.94
N ASN A 67 -8.42 31.17 -17.34
CA ASN A 67 -9.03 31.21 -16.01
C ASN A 67 -10.28 30.33 -15.79
N SER A 68 -10.51 30.03 -14.48
CA SER A 68 -11.79 29.88 -13.73
C SER A 68 -12.63 28.59 -13.86
N PRO A 69 -13.53 28.23 -12.90
CA PRO A 69 -13.83 28.79 -11.56
C PRO A 69 -13.90 27.76 -10.38
N LYS A 70 -13.99 28.33 -9.16
CA LYS A 70 -14.26 27.76 -7.81
C LYS A 70 -15.41 26.72 -7.75
N PRO A 71 -15.28 25.68 -6.89
CA PRO A 71 -16.43 25.27 -6.08
C PRO A 71 -16.12 24.99 -4.59
N ALA A 72 -17.07 25.45 -3.78
CA ALA A 72 -17.60 24.94 -2.51
C ALA A 72 -16.68 24.69 -1.30
N GLU A 73 -17.00 25.44 -0.25
CA GLU A 73 -16.55 25.33 1.15
C GLU A 73 -16.99 24.00 1.77
N GLY A 74 -16.00 23.17 2.12
CA GLY A 74 -16.11 22.08 3.09
C GLY A 74 -14.93 22.20 4.06
N GLY A 75 -15.23 22.43 5.34
CA GLY A 75 -14.26 22.80 6.37
C GLY A 75 -13.02 21.91 6.38
N THR A 76 -11.90 22.45 5.90
CA THR A 76 -10.59 21.81 5.96
C THR A 76 -9.83 22.45 7.13
N THR A 77 -9.74 21.74 8.25
CA THR A 77 -8.72 22.05 9.25
C THR A 77 -7.38 21.85 8.55
N THR A 78 -6.59 22.92 8.47
CA THR A 78 -5.24 22.88 7.92
C THR A 78 -4.27 22.84 9.08
N PRO A 79 -3.54 21.73 9.29
CA PRO A 79 -2.45 21.71 10.25
C PRO A 79 -1.16 22.06 9.51
N ASP A 80 -0.48 23.11 9.97
CA ASP A 80 0.86 23.48 9.53
C ASP A 80 1.82 22.31 9.81
N SER A 81 2.29 21.65 8.75
CA SER A 81 3.16 20.47 8.84
C SER A 81 4.60 20.85 8.50
N ASN A 82 5.47 20.90 9.50
CA ASN A 82 6.90 20.92 9.29
C ASN A 82 7.68 20.21 10.39
N THR A 83 7.47 18.90 10.57
CA THR A 83 8.52 17.93 10.92
C THR A 83 7.94 16.51 10.85
N ASN A 84 8.79 15.52 10.62
CA ASN A 84 8.50 14.08 10.46
C ASN A 84 7.97 13.41 11.76
N SER A 85 7.15 14.12 12.56
CA SER A 85 6.92 13.80 13.97
C SER A 85 5.52 14.03 14.51
N ASP A 86 4.67 14.79 13.81
CA ASP A 86 3.38 15.19 14.38
C ASP A 86 2.37 14.05 14.32
N LEU A 87 1.75 13.79 15.47
CA LEU A 87 0.72 12.78 15.62
C LEU A 87 -0.53 13.23 14.87
N ILE A 88 -0.87 12.53 13.79
CA ILE A 88 -2.09 12.81 13.02
C ILE A 88 -3.27 12.15 13.74
N THR A 89 -4.25 12.95 14.16
CA THR A 89 -5.48 12.43 14.77
C THR A 89 -6.57 12.33 13.71
N LEU A 90 -7.14 11.13 13.53
CA LEU A 90 -8.16 10.85 12.52
C LEU A 90 -9.42 10.29 13.18
N SER A 91 -10.60 10.83 12.86
CA SER A 91 -11.89 10.30 13.32
C SER A 91 -12.34 9.09 12.47
N ALA A 92 -11.47 8.09 12.38
CA ALA A 92 -11.63 6.94 11.48
C ALA A 92 -12.75 5.97 11.88
N PHE A 93 -13.21 6.02 13.14
CA PHE A 93 -14.31 5.19 13.64
C PHE A 93 -15.67 5.89 13.62
N SER A 94 -15.74 7.14 13.14
CA SER A 94 -16.99 7.90 13.02
C SER A 94 -17.01 8.66 11.69
N GLY A 95 -17.50 8.00 10.63
CA GLY A 95 -17.63 8.55 9.30
C GLY A 95 -16.53 8.17 8.32
N SER A 96 -16.52 8.85 7.18
CA SER A 96 -15.51 8.68 6.12
C SER A 96 -14.88 10.03 5.83
N GLY A 97 -13.62 10.05 5.39
CA GLY A 97 -12.93 11.29 5.11
C GLY A 97 -11.58 11.10 4.46
N SER A 98 -10.89 12.23 4.25
CA SER A 98 -9.56 12.30 3.66
C SER A 98 -8.76 13.34 4.43
N TYR A 99 -7.52 13.00 4.78
CA TYR A 99 -6.57 13.90 5.41
C TYR A 99 -5.38 14.13 4.46
N PRO A 100 -5.22 15.36 3.92
CA PRO A 100 -4.10 15.65 3.03
C PRO A 100 -2.78 15.68 3.82
N LEU A 101 -1.77 14.98 3.32
CA LEU A 101 -0.42 15.01 3.85
C LEU A 101 0.35 16.10 3.11
N LYS A 102 0.68 17.19 3.80
CA LYS A 102 1.34 18.36 3.20
C LYS A 102 2.82 18.40 3.57
N GLY A 103 3.63 18.84 2.62
CA GLY A 103 5.06 19.12 2.81
C GLY A 103 5.95 17.89 2.74
N ASN A 104 7.26 18.13 2.85
CA ASN A 104 8.29 17.11 2.65
C ASN A 104 8.40 16.11 3.82
N ALA A 105 7.67 16.34 4.92
CA ALA A 105 7.67 15.45 6.09
C ALA A 105 7.11 14.06 5.78
N PHE A 106 6.27 13.92 4.75
CA PHE A 106 5.65 12.65 4.38
C PHE A 106 6.28 12.03 3.12
N GLY A 107 7.56 12.30 2.89
CA GLY A 107 8.30 11.74 1.77
C GLY A 107 9.77 11.48 2.05
N ASN A 108 10.38 10.64 1.23
CA ASN A 108 11.81 10.35 1.16
C ASN A 108 12.18 9.98 -0.30
N ASN A 109 13.35 9.36 -0.50
CA ASN A 109 13.83 8.99 -1.85
C ASN A 109 12.95 7.96 -2.58
N SER A 110 12.15 7.20 -1.85
CA SER A 110 11.39 6.06 -2.37
C SER A 110 9.89 6.20 -2.15
N PHE A 111 9.43 7.09 -1.27
CA PHE A 111 8.01 7.29 -0.95
C PHE A 111 7.64 8.77 -0.92
N GLN A 112 6.45 9.10 -1.38
CA GLN A 112 5.81 10.42 -1.25
C GLN A 112 4.32 10.18 -0.96
N LEU A 113 3.95 10.21 0.32
CA LEU A 113 2.55 10.04 0.72
C LEU A 113 1.80 11.37 0.52
N GLU A 114 0.63 11.30 -0.09
CA GLU A 114 -0.16 12.48 -0.48
C GLU A 114 -1.37 12.67 0.43
N ARG A 115 -2.02 11.58 0.86
CA ARG A 115 -3.18 11.63 1.75
C ARG A 115 -3.45 10.31 2.45
N ILE A 116 -4.32 10.38 3.45
CA ILE A 116 -4.90 9.24 4.14
C ILE A 116 -6.42 9.31 4.01
N ASP A 117 -7.01 8.33 3.34
CA ASP A 117 -8.45 8.20 3.20
C ASP A 117 -8.96 7.19 4.24
N TRP A 118 -10.13 7.40 4.83
CA TRP A 118 -10.78 6.41 5.69
C TRP A 118 -12.25 6.25 5.36
N SER A 119 -12.75 5.05 5.61
CA SER A 119 -14.14 4.71 5.38
C SER A 119 -14.68 3.84 6.51
N GLU A 120 -15.66 4.36 7.24
CA GLU A 120 -16.36 3.61 8.27
C GLU A 120 -17.16 2.43 7.70
N SER A 121 -17.71 2.55 6.49
CA SER A 121 -18.51 1.51 5.86
C SER A 121 -17.66 0.31 5.44
N SER A 122 -16.49 0.55 4.86
CA SER A 122 -15.54 -0.51 4.46
C SER A 122 -14.55 -0.89 5.56
N LYS A 123 -14.59 -0.21 6.72
CA LYS A 123 -13.65 -0.40 7.84
C LYS A 123 -12.19 -0.40 7.36
N THR A 124 -11.85 0.56 6.50
CA THR A 124 -10.52 0.63 5.87
C THR A 124 -9.92 2.02 6.02
N LEU A 125 -8.62 2.06 6.28
CA LEU A 125 -7.74 3.23 6.23
C LEU A 125 -6.77 3.04 5.05
N SER A 126 -6.77 3.96 4.10
CA SER A 126 -5.99 3.89 2.86
C SER A 126 -4.93 4.98 2.82
N PHE A 127 -3.67 4.59 2.71
CA PHE A 127 -2.56 5.50 2.47
C PHE A 127 -2.34 5.62 0.97
N VAL A 128 -2.47 6.83 0.44
CA VAL A 128 -2.33 7.10 -0.99
C VAL A 128 -1.13 7.99 -1.23
N GLY A 129 -0.36 7.67 -2.28
CA GLY A 129 0.76 8.49 -2.69
C GLY A 129 1.51 7.92 -3.88
N LYS A 130 2.81 8.19 -3.93
CA LYS A 130 3.73 7.71 -4.95
C LYS A 130 4.88 6.95 -4.32
N MET A 131 5.42 6.00 -5.06
CA MET A 131 6.59 5.22 -4.70
C MET A 131 7.51 5.09 -5.90
N ARG A 132 8.81 5.15 -5.65
CA ARG A 132 9.87 4.87 -6.61
C ARG A 132 10.75 3.78 -6.02
N ALA A 133 10.55 2.55 -6.47
CA ALA A 133 11.27 1.38 -5.96
C ALA A 133 11.63 0.43 -7.10
N PHE A 134 12.70 -0.35 -6.91
CA PHE A 134 13.05 -1.43 -7.84
C PHE A 134 11.87 -2.41 -7.96
N GLU A 135 11.56 -2.83 -9.20
CA GLU A 135 10.42 -3.71 -9.52
C GLU A 135 9.04 -3.18 -9.08
N ALA A 136 8.94 -1.90 -8.73
CA ALA A 136 7.71 -1.30 -8.22
C ALA A 136 7.21 -1.94 -6.91
N VAL A 137 8.09 -2.55 -6.10
CA VAL A 137 7.71 -3.23 -4.86
C VAL A 137 8.24 -2.48 -3.63
N GLY A 138 7.33 -2.21 -2.70
CA GLY A 138 7.63 -1.74 -1.36
C GLY A 138 6.85 -2.55 -0.33
N TYR A 139 6.98 -2.15 0.92
CA TYR A 139 6.33 -2.83 2.04
C TYR A 139 5.82 -1.81 3.03
N PHE A 140 4.77 -2.18 3.76
CA PHE A 140 4.39 -1.48 4.98
C PHE A 140 4.10 -2.44 6.13
N ARG A 141 4.14 -1.92 7.34
CA ARG A 141 3.74 -2.62 8.57
C ARG A 141 3.20 -1.61 9.58
N VAL A 142 2.49 -2.09 10.59
CA VAL A 142 1.99 -1.24 11.68
C VAL A 142 2.59 -1.67 13.01
N ARG A 143 3.03 -0.70 13.79
CA ARG A 143 3.51 -0.88 15.17
C ARG A 143 2.68 -0.08 16.16
N ASP A 144 2.59 -0.57 17.39
CA ASP A 144 1.99 0.16 18.51
C ASP A 144 2.99 1.15 19.15
N LYS A 145 2.55 1.84 20.20
CA LYS A 145 3.38 2.74 21.04
C LYS A 145 4.59 2.07 21.67
N ASN A 146 4.54 0.77 21.91
CA ASN A 146 5.64 -0.02 22.46
C ASN A 146 6.58 -0.56 21.37
N LYS A 147 6.36 -0.17 20.10
CA LYS A 147 7.07 -0.62 18.91
C LYS A 147 6.85 -2.11 18.59
N VAL A 148 5.85 -2.75 19.17
CA VAL A 148 5.42 -4.11 18.83
C VAL A 148 4.71 -4.08 17.49
N VAL A 149 5.05 -5.01 16.60
CA VAL A 149 4.38 -5.16 15.30
C VAL A 149 2.99 -5.74 15.55
N ILE A 150 1.96 -4.97 15.21
CA ILE A 150 0.55 -5.36 15.37
C ILE A 150 -0.10 -5.73 14.03
N GLU A 151 0.38 -5.15 12.93
CA GLU A 151 0.07 -5.58 11.57
C GLU A 151 1.37 -6.06 10.93
N SER A 152 1.38 -7.30 10.47
CA SER A 152 2.54 -7.88 9.81
C SER A 152 2.89 -7.15 8.52
N GLU A 153 4.13 -7.34 8.08
CA GLU A 153 4.60 -6.75 6.84
C GLU A 153 3.72 -7.17 5.65
N SER A 154 3.26 -6.19 4.88
CA SER A 154 2.43 -6.36 3.70
C SER A 154 3.08 -5.69 2.48
N PRO A 155 3.15 -6.36 1.32
CA PRO A 155 3.72 -5.78 0.12
C PRO A 155 2.79 -4.71 -0.47
N ILE A 156 3.39 -3.66 -1.03
CA ILE A 156 2.71 -2.60 -1.79
C ILE A 156 3.31 -2.62 -3.20
N LYS A 157 2.45 -2.61 -4.20
CA LYS A 157 2.87 -2.51 -5.60
C LYS A 157 2.54 -1.12 -6.15
N ALA A 158 3.56 -0.48 -6.72
CA ALA A 158 3.37 0.75 -7.48
C ALA A 158 2.94 0.46 -8.92
N SER A 159 2.29 1.44 -9.55
CA SER A 159 1.94 1.37 -10.97
C SER A 159 3.15 1.43 -11.92
N ALA A 160 4.31 1.90 -11.43
CA ALA A 160 5.57 1.96 -12.15
C ALA A 160 6.77 1.66 -11.22
N GLY A 161 7.85 1.14 -11.79
CA GLY A 161 9.11 0.88 -11.09
C GLY A 161 10.13 1.98 -11.31
N ALA A 162 11.17 2.02 -10.46
CA ALA A 162 12.27 2.97 -10.59
C ALA A 162 12.93 2.89 -11.99
N PRO A 163 13.36 4.03 -12.58
CA PRO A 163 13.51 5.34 -11.95
C PRO A 163 12.23 6.18 -11.86
N GLU A 164 11.14 5.74 -12.48
CA GLU A 164 9.87 6.47 -12.49
C GLU A 164 9.13 6.37 -11.16
N TRP A 165 8.35 7.40 -10.85
CA TRP A 165 7.41 7.38 -9.73
C TRP A 165 6.11 6.70 -10.15
N GLY A 166 5.71 5.64 -9.43
CA GLY A 166 4.42 5.00 -9.60
C GLY A 166 3.46 5.34 -8.46
N THR A 167 2.18 5.42 -8.75
CA THR A 167 1.12 5.57 -7.74
C THR A 167 1.01 4.32 -6.87
N ILE A 168 0.75 4.50 -5.58
CA ILE A 168 0.52 3.44 -4.60
C ILE A 168 -0.77 3.68 -3.81
N LYS A 169 -1.34 2.57 -3.33
CA LYS A 169 -2.39 2.53 -2.32
C LYS A 169 -2.08 1.40 -1.35
N ALA A 170 -1.98 1.70 -0.06
CA ALA A 170 -1.83 0.71 0.99
C ALA A 170 -3.06 0.75 1.90
N ASP A 171 -3.74 -0.38 2.05
CA ASP A 171 -4.97 -0.49 2.82
C ASP A 171 -4.70 -1.18 4.16
N LEU A 172 -5.14 -0.55 5.24
CA LEU A 172 -5.10 -1.05 6.60
C LEU A 172 -6.52 -1.25 7.11
N ALA A 173 -6.82 -2.43 7.63
CA ALA A 173 -8.11 -2.70 8.25
C ALA A 173 -8.28 -1.89 9.55
N LEU A 174 -9.44 -1.26 9.72
CA LEU A 174 -9.82 -0.55 10.94
C LEU A 174 -10.42 -1.54 11.94
N VAL A 175 -9.57 -2.04 12.84
CA VAL A 175 -10.00 -2.92 13.93
C VAL A 175 -10.18 -2.13 15.24
N PRO A 176 -11.15 -2.47 16.11
CA PRO A 176 -11.45 -1.70 17.33
C PRO A 176 -10.25 -1.48 18.26
N GLU A 177 -9.28 -2.40 18.27
CA GLU A 177 -8.06 -2.36 19.08
C GLU A 177 -7.18 -1.15 18.76
N TYR A 178 -7.32 -0.57 17.57
CA TYR A 178 -6.58 0.61 17.14
C TYR A 178 -7.14 1.92 17.71
N LYS A 179 -8.38 1.89 18.21
CA LYS A 179 -9.08 3.09 18.69
C LYS A 179 -8.40 3.69 19.92
N GLY A 180 -8.10 4.98 19.84
CA GLY A 180 -7.47 5.79 20.87
C GLY A 180 -5.97 5.53 21.05
N GLN A 181 -5.37 4.54 20.37
CA GLN A 181 -3.95 4.21 20.52
C GLN A 181 -3.09 4.93 19.47
N PRO A 182 -1.85 5.32 19.83
CA PRO A 182 -0.88 5.76 18.84
C PRO A 182 -0.41 4.57 17.99
N LEU A 183 -0.50 4.73 16.68
CA LEU A 183 0.00 3.79 15.68
C LEU A 183 1.18 4.38 14.92
N PHE A 184 2.10 3.53 14.53
CA PHE A 184 3.28 3.86 13.72
C PHE A 184 3.23 3.01 12.46
N VAL A 185 2.91 3.62 11.34
CA VAL A 185 2.87 2.96 10.04
C VAL A 185 4.19 3.20 9.35
N ASP A 186 4.98 2.14 9.20
CA ASP A 186 6.27 2.21 8.50
C ASP A 186 6.08 1.77 7.05
N PHE A 187 6.56 2.58 6.11
CA PHE A 187 6.75 2.25 4.71
C PHE A 187 8.24 2.09 4.43
N TYR A 188 8.65 1.08 3.67
CA TYR A 188 10.06 0.87 3.33
C TYR A 188 10.23 0.00 2.09
N THR A 189 11.41 0.07 1.49
CA THR A 189 11.88 -0.87 0.47
C THR A 189 12.79 -1.92 1.11
N LYS A 190 13.12 -2.98 0.38
CA LYS A 190 14.14 -3.94 0.80
C LYS A 190 15.32 -3.92 -0.16
N SER A 191 16.52 -3.96 0.39
CA SER A 191 17.75 -4.16 -0.36
C SER A 191 17.73 -5.52 -1.04
N ALA A 192 17.96 -5.56 -2.36
CA ALA A 192 18.08 -6.80 -3.11
C ALA A 192 19.32 -7.63 -2.71
N LYS A 193 20.30 -7.00 -2.06
CA LYS A 193 21.56 -7.64 -1.66
C LYS A 193 21.40 -8.53 -0.43
N ASP A 194 20.66 -8.08 0.57
CA ASP A 194 20.60 -8.69 1.90
C ASP A 194 19.21 -8.69 2.54
N GLY A 195 18.19 -8.18 1.84
CA GLY A 195 16.83 -8.07 2.35
C GLY A 195 16.64 -7.05 3.47
N SER A 196 17.68 -6.25 3.79
CA SER A 196 17.59 -5.22 4.81
C SER A 196 16.58 -4.13 4.43
N ARG A 197 15.92 -3.54 5.43
CA ARG A 197 14.96 -2.47 5.22
C ARG A 197 15.69 -1.17 4.87
N THR A 198 15.30 -0.54 3.79
CA THR A 198 15.87 0.72 3.28
C THR A 198 14.77 1.76 3.07
N ASP A 199 15.15 3.04 3.00
CA ASP A 199 14.24 4.17 2.75
C ASP A 199 12.98 4.16 3.62
N MET A 200 13.15 3.98 4.92
CA MET A 200 12.03 3.92 5.85
C MET A 200 11.36 5.30 6.00
N LEU A 201 10.04 5.34 5.87
CA LEU A 201 9.17 6.48 6.15
C LEU A 201 8.14 6.06 7.20
N THR A 202 8.04 6.79 8.32
CA THR A 202 7.11 6.46 9.41
C THR A 202 6.04 7.53 9.55
N VAL A 203 4.77 7.12 9.50
CA VAL A 203 3.61 7.98 9.78
C VAL A 203 3.06 7.65 11.17
N LYS A 204 2.88 8.67 12.01
CA LYS A 204 2.30 8.53 13.34
C LYS A 204 0.83 8.91 13.32
N LEU A 205 -0.03 8.02 13.78
CA LEU A 205 -1.48 8.19 13.76
C LEU A 205 -2.08 7.96 15.14
N GLN A 206 -3.22 8.60 15.41
CA GLN A 206 -4.13 8.22 16.48
C GLN A 206 -5.55 8.20 15.91
N LEU A 207 -6.24 7.07 16.05
CA LEU A 207 -7.57 6.87 15.48
C LEU A 207 -8.65 7.09 16.55
N GLN A 208 -9.65 7.92 16.29
CA GLN A 208 -10.76 8.24 17.20
C GLN A 208 -12.11 7.79 16.62
#